data_AF-A0A396ZYN7-F1
#
_entry.id   AF-A0A396ZYN7-F1
#
_cell.length_a   1.000
_cell.length_b   1.000
_cell.length_c   1.000
_cell.angle_alpha   90.00
_cell.angle_beta   90.00
_cell.angle_gamma   90.00
#
_symmetry.space_group_name_H-M   'P 1'
#
loop_
_entity.id
_entity.type
_entity.pdbx_description
1 polymer ?
#
loop_
_entity_poly.entity_id
_entity_poly.type
_entity_poly.pdbx_seq_one_letter_code
_entity_poly.pdbx_strand_id
1 'polypeptide(L)'
;MKVVVLALATLPYVTGVRDFNAEAKVIVDKMSIDKLIGQMTQVNIGYVFTDQNENKVVNSSQVADLVKHNIGSYLNSAFATSTLDNSSGWNVTEWRSVISQIQTKHFTETGHPIIYGVDSVHGATYVQNAVLFPHQIN
;
A
#
# COMPACT_ATOMS: atom_id res chain seq x y z
N MET A 1 46.74 -12.09 15.57
CA MET A 1 45.41 -12.65 15.26
C MET A 1 44.37 -11.71 15.88
N LYS A 2 43.66 -10.93 15.05
CA LYS A 2 42.67 -9.94 15.54
C LYS A 2 41.40 -10.69 15.96
N VAL A 3 41.06 -10.63 17.24
CA VAL A 3 39.80 -11.14 17.75
C VAL A 3 38.69 -10.18 17.30
N VAL A 4 37.82 -10.65 16.42
CA VAL A 4 36.61 -9.93 16.02
C VAL A 4 35.57 -10.17 17.12
N VAL A 5 35.23 -9.13 17.87
CA VAL A 5 34.11 -9.16 18.82
C VAL A 5 32.82 -9.00 18.02
N LEU A 6 32.08 -10.09 17.84
CA LEU A 6 30.70 -10.03 17.35
C LEU A 6 29.84 -9.44 18.47
N ALA A 7 29.36 -8.21 18.30
CA ALA A 7 28.31 -7.66 19.15
C ALA A 7 27.00 -8.40 18.86
N LEU A 8 26.67 -9.39 19.70
CA LEU A 8 25.36 -10.02 19.72
C LEU A 8 24.36 -8.98 20.25
N ALA A 9 23.57 -8.39 19.35
CA ALA A 9 22.40 -7.61 19.76
C ALA A 9 21.43 -8.58 20.45
N THR A 10 21.30 -8.46 21.77
CA THR A 10 20.33 -9.22 22.55
C THR A 10 18.93 -8.75 22.17
N LEU A 11 18.25 -9.51 21.31
CA LEU A 11 16.81 -9.38 21.15
C LEU A 11 16.15 -9.81 22.47
N PRO A 12 15.30 -8.98 23.09
CA PRO A 12 14.54 -9.39 24.25
C PRO A 12 13.44 -10.36 23.77
N TYR A 13 13.78 -11.63 23.64
CA TYR A 13 12.80 -12.71 23.50
C TYR A 13 12.47 -13.24 24.90
N VAL A 14 11.86 -12.41 25.74
CA VAL A 14 11.34 -12.85 27.04
C VAL A 14 10.02 -12.14 27.29
N THR A 15 8.96 -12.93 27.49
CA THR A 15 7.53 -12.62 27.42
C THR A 15 6.99 -12.60 25.98
N GLY A 16 6.09 -13.51 25.63
CA GLY A 16 5.53 -13.67 24.28
C GLY A 16 4.63 -12.52 23.81
N VAL A 17 4.83 -11.30 24.30
CA VAL A 17 4.16 -10.08 23.86
C VAL A 17 5.12 -9.36 22.92
N ARG A 18 4.75 -9.24 21.65
CA ARG A 18 5.50 -8.42 20.70
C ARG A 18 5.38 -6.96 21.10
N ASP A 19 6.52 -6.30 21.28
CA ASP A 19 6.58 -4.86 21.44
C ASP A 19 6.67 -4.20 20.05
N PHE A 20 5.52 -3.84 19.51
CA PHE A 20 5.45 -3.17 18.20
C PHE A 20 6.15 -1.82 18.18
N ASN A 21 6.28 -1.12 19.33
CA ASN A 21 7.00 0.14 19.38
C ASN A 21 8.50 -0.09 19.21
N ALA A 22 9.05 -1.10 19.89
CA ALA A 22 10.45 -1.48 19.72
C ALA A 22 10.74 -1.97 18.29
N GLU A 23 9.86 -2.79 17.71
CA GLU A 23 9.97 -3.26 16.32
C GLU A 23 9.92 -2.09 15.32
N ALA A 24 8.94 -1.19 15.46
CA ALA A 24 8.82 -0.01 14.61
C ALA A 24 10.04 0.91 14.73
N LYS A 25 10.54 1.13 15.95
CA LYS A 25 11.73 1.95 16.18
C LYS A 25 12.96 1.39 15.44
N VAL A 26 13.19 0.08 15.48
CA VAL A 26 14.30 -0.55 14.75
C VAL A 26 14.19 -0.36 13.23
N ILE A 27 12.97 -0.32 12.70
CA ILE A 27 12.73 -0.08 11.27
C ILE A 27 12.98 1.40 10.93
N VAL A 28 12.34 2.32 11.66
CA VAL A 28 12.43 3.77 11.45
C VAL A 28 13.86 4.27 11.60
N ASP A 29 14.59 3.83 12.62
CA ASP A 29 15.98 4.24 12.87
C ASP A 29 16.95 3.83 11.72
N LYS A 30 16.56 2.87 10.87
CA LYS A 30 17.34 2.42 9.70
C LYS A 30 16.97 3.13 8.40
N MET A 31 15.96 3.99 8.40
CA MET A 31 15.51 4.70 7.21
C MET A 31 16.36 5.95 6.94
N SER A 32 16.62 6.24 5.67
CA SER A 32 17.09 7.57 5.26
C SER A 32 15.95 8.59 5.35
N ILE A 33 16.28 9.88 5.33
CA ILE A 33 15.29 10.96 5.23
C ILE A 33 14.34 10.73 4.05
N ASP A 34 14.85 10.34 2.88
CA ASP A 34 14.03 10.08 1.70
C ASP A 34 13.01 8.95 1.91
N LYS A 35 13.42 7.88 2.62
CA LYS A 35 12.52 6.79 2.98
C LYS A 35 11.45 7.24 3.95
N LEU A 36 11.81 8.04 4.96
CA LEU A 36 10.86 8.59 5.92
C LEU A 36 9.81 9.47 5.21
N ILE A 37 10.26 10.36 4.32
CA ILE A 37 9.37 11.22 3.52
C ILE A 37 8.44 10.35 2.65
N GLY A 38 8.98 9.34 1.97
CA GLY A 38 8.20 8.41 1.16
C GLY A 38 7.12 7.69 1.97
N GLN A 39 7.47 7.17 3.16
CA GLN A 39 6.53 6.49 4.04
C GLN A 39 5.43 7.43 4.60
N MET A 40 5.72 8.72 4.73
CA MET A 40 4.75 9.75 5.11
C MET A 40 3.93 10.29 3.93
N THR A 41 4.17 9.80 2.72
CA THR A 41 3.49 10.27 1.50
C THR A 41 2.42 9.28 1.06
N GLN A 42 1.23 9.80 0.84
CA GLN A 42 0.09 9.06 0.31
C GLN A 42 -0.32 9.65 -1.05
N VAL A 43 -0.48 8.79 -2.07
CA VAL A 43 -0.82 9.22 -3.43
C VAL A 43 -2.19 8.71 -3.87
N ASN A 44 -2.86 9.48 -4.73
CA ASN A 44 -4.10 9.02 -5.35
C ASN A 44 -3.79 7.88 -6.33
N ILE A 45 -4.58 6.79 -6.27
CA ILE A 45 -4.37 5.62 -7.12
C ILE A 45 -4.43 5.94 -8.61
N GLY A 46 -5.23 6.94 -9.03
CA GLY A 46 -5.37 7.33 -10.43
C GLY A 46 -4.06 7.70 -11.13
N TYR A 47 -3.01 8.07 -10.38
CA TYR A 47 -1.68 8.34 -10.95
C TYR A 47 -1.07 7.13 -11.65
N VAL A 48 -1.36 5.89 -11.20
CA VAL A 48 -0.74 4.67 -11.74
C VAL A 48 -1.65 3.89 -12.69
N PHE A 49 -2.74 4.50 -13.16
CA PHE A 49 -3.65 3.86 -14.12
C PHE A 49 -3.71 4.62 -15.43
N THR A 50 -3.88 3.83 -16.50
CA THR A 50 -4.18 4.31 -17.84
C THR A 50 -5.40 3.58 -18.36
N ASP A 51 -6.15 4.25 -19.24
CA ASP A 51 -7.29 3.64 -19.92
C ASP A 51 -6.82 2.93 -21.19
N GLN A 52 -7.12 1.64 -21.30
CA GLN A 52 -6.83 0.82 -22.49
C GLN A 52 -8.05 -0.05 -22.79
N ASN A 53 -8.63 0.11 -23.98
CA ASN A 53 -9.84 -0.62 -24.40
C ASN A 53 -10.93 -0.60 -23.31
N GLU A 54 -11.24 0.59 -22.77
CA GLU A 54 -12.24 0.81 -21.73
C GLU A 54 -11.95 0.10 -20.38
N ASN A 55 -10.71 -0.34 -20.17
CA ASN A 55 -10.25 -0.94 -18.92
C ASN A 55 -9.18 -0.09 -18.25
N LYS A 56 -9.19 -0.07 -16.91
CA LYS A 56 -8.12 0.52 -16.09
C LYS A 56 -6.95 -0.46 -16.03
N VAL A 57 -5.82 -0.09 -16.62
CA VAL A 57 -4.59 -0.90 -16.64
C VAL A 57 -3.49 -0.22 -15.83
N VAL A 58 -2.81 -1.00 -14.98
CA VAL A 58 -1.67 -0.53 -14.17
C VAL A 58 -0.52 -0.09 -15.07
N ASN A 59 -0.08 1.16 -14.91
CA ASN A 59 1.09 1.67 -15.58
C ASN A 59 2.36 1.34 -14.77
N SER A 60 3.07 0.30 -15.22
CA SER A 60 4.27 -0.21 -14.54
C SER A 60 5.40 0.80 -14.36
N SER A 61 5.52 1.81 -15.23
CA SER A 61 6.57 2.84 -15.12
C SER A 61 6.22 3.86 -14.03
N GLN A 62 4.95 4.27 -13.94
CA GLN A 62 4.47 5.16 -12.87
C GLN A 62 4.53 4.46 -11.51
N VAL A 63 4.25 3.15 -11.44
CA VAL A 63 4.50 2.39 -10.20
C VAL A 63 6.00 2.38 -9.87
N ALA A 64 6.89 2.16 -10.84
CA ALA A 64 8.34 2.16 -10.61
C ALA A 64 8.85 3.51 -10.08
N ASP A 65 8.29 4.60 -10.61
CA ASP A 65 8.58 5.96 -10.15
C ASP A 65 8.22 6.13 -8.66
N LEU A 66 7.01 5.74 -8.25
CA LEU A 66 6.61 5.80 -6.85
C LEU A 66 7.42 4.86 -5.94
N VAL A 67 7.82 3.70 -6.43
CA VAL A 67 8.70 2.76 -5.70
C VAL A 67 10.07 3.38 -5.44
N LYS A 68 10.66 4.04 -6.45
CA LYS A 68 11.92 4.79 -6.31
C LYS A 68 11.81 5.89 -5.24
N HIS A 69 10.64 6.48 -5.09
CA HIS A 69 10.34 7.49 -4.07
C HIS A 69 9.89 6.92 -2.71
N ASN A 70 9.93 5.60 -2.51
CA ASN A 70 9.57 4.91 -1.26
C ASN A 70 8.15 5.23 -0.75
N ILE A 71 7.22 5.50 -1.67
CA ILE A 71 5.84 5.89 -1.34
C ILE A 71 5.19 4.82 -0.45
N GLY A 72 4.71 5.24 0.72
CA GLY A 72 4.16 4.34 1.73
C GLY A 72 2.67 4.04 1.57
N SER A 73 1.92 4.88 0.85
CA SER A 73 0.47 4.71 0.78
C SER A 73 -0.17 5.14 -0.53
N TYR A 74 -1.28 4.47 -0.86
CA TYR A 74 -2.20 4.81 -1.93
C TYR A 74 -3.61 5.00 -1.36
N LEU A 75 -4.48 5.74 -2.05
CA LEU A 75 -5.91 5.76 -1.75
C LEU A 75 -6.80 5.83 -2.99
N ASN A 76 -8.11 5.67 -2.71
CA ASN A 76 -9.24 5.91 -3.60
C ASN A 76 -9.53 4.74 -4.54
N SER A 77 -10.56 4.84 -5.38
CA SER A 77 -10.86 3.91 -6.46
C SER A 77 -10.27 4.41 -7.78
N ALA A 78 -9.74 3.49 -8.60
CA ALA A 78 -9.31 3.80 -9.97
C ALA A 78 -10.47 4.31 -10.86
N PHE A 79 -11.71 4.15 -10.39
CA PHE A 79 -12.92 4.58 -11.08
C PHE A 79 -13.54 5.86 -10.50
N ALA A 80 -12.98 6.43 -9.42
CA ALA A 80 -13.57 7.57 -8.72
C ALA A 80 -13.73 8.82 -9.60
N THR A 81 -12.91 8.95 -10.64
CA THR A 81 -12.99 10.03 -11.64
C THR A 81 -13.19 9.49 -13.06
N SER A 82 -13.61 8.24 -13.20
CA SER A 82 -13.75 7.59 -14.50
C SER A 82 -14.98 8.11 -15.23
N THR A 83 -14.83 8.38 -16.53
CA THR A 83 -15.93 8.68 -17.46
C THR A 83 -16.26 7.48 -18.35
N LEU A 84 -15.77 6.28 -18.02
CA LEU A 84 -16.05 5.06 -18.77
C LEU A 84 -17.51 4.65 -18.55
N ASP A 85 -18.26 4.52 -19.65
CA ASP A 85 -19.71 4.23 -19.60
C ASP A 85 -20.01 2.77 -19.20
N ASN A 86 -19.04 1.87 -19.35
CA ASN A 86 -19.23 0.42 -19.26
C ASN A 86 -18.50 -0.26 -18.08
N SER A 87 -17.78 0.49 -17.23
CA SER A 87 -17.12 -0.07 -16.05
C SER A 87 -17.24 0.86 -14.84
N SER A 88 -18.01 0.42 -13.85
CA SER A 88 -18.31 1.16 -12.62
C SER A 88 -17.45 0.75 -11.42
N GLY A 89 -16.48 -0.14 -11.60
CA GLY A 89 -15.64 -0.64 -10.51
C GLY A 89 -15.03 -2.00 -10.78
N TRP A 90 -14.24 -2.47 -9.83
CA TRP A 90 -13.70 -3.82 -9.81
C TRP A 90 -14.47 -4.73 -8.85
N ASN A 91 -14.53 -6.02 -9.18
CA ASN A 91 -14.91 -7.06 -8.22
C ASN A 91 -13.75 -7.39 -7.27
N VAL A 92 -14.01 -8.25 -6.27
CA VAL A 92 -13.03 -8.62 -5.23
C VAL A 92 -11.75 -9.23 -5.80
N THR A 93 -11.85 -10.04 -6.85
CA THR A 93 -10.69 -10.71 -7.45
C THR A 93 -9.80 -9.72 -8.19
N GLU A 94 -10.41 -8.79 -8.93
CA GLU A 94 -9.71 -7.72 -9.65
C GLU A 94 -9.01 -6.77 -8.68
N TRP A 95 -9.72 -6.29 -7.65
CA TRP A 95 -9.13 -5.47 -6.58
C TRP A 95 -7.90 -6.13 -5.96
N ARG A 96 -8.01 -7.42 -5.59
CA ARG A 96 -6.88 -8.18 -5.00
C ARG A 96 -5.73 -8.34 -5.98
N SER A 97 -6.01 -8.65 -7.25
CA SER A 97 -4.99 -8.83 -8.28
C SER A 97 -4.17 -7.56 -8.48
N VAL A 98 -4.86 -6.43 -8.66
CA VAL A 98 -4.25 -5.13 -8.92
C VAL A 98 -3.44 -4.64 -7.72
N ILE A 99 -4.01 -4.66 -6.51
CA ILE A 99 -3.30 -4.23 -5.31
C ILE A 99 -2.09 -5.14 -5.05
N SER A 100 -2.21 -6.46 -5.27
CA SER A 100 -1.10 -7.40 -5.09
C SER A 100 0.05 -7.08 -6.04
N GLN A 101 -0.23 -6.73 -7.30
CA GLN A 101 0.81 -6.35 -8.26
C GLN A 101 1.62 -5.13 -7.77
N ILE A 102 0.94 -4.10 -7.28
CA ILE A 102 1.57 -2.88 -6.75
C ILE A 102 2.35 -3.20 -5.46
N GLN A 103 1.72 -3.93 -4.54
CA GLN A 103 2.30 -4.37 -3.27
C GLN A 103 3.59 -5.16 -3.48
N THR A 104 3.56 -6.16 -4.36
CA THR A 104 4.72 -7.01 -4.65
C THR A 104 5.88 -6.16 -5.12
N LYS A 105 5.65 -5.22 -6.05
CA LYS A 105 6.72 -4.36 -6.58
C LYS A 105 7.37 -3.50 -5.49
N HIS A 106 6.56 -2.83 -4.67
CA HIS A 106 7.06 -2.06 -3.53
C HIS A 106 7.84 -2.92 -2.54
N PHE A 107 7.31 -4.07 -2.16
CA PHE A 107 7.95 -4.94 -1.18
C PHE A 107 9.28 -5.50 -1.70
N THR A 108 9.34 -5.93 -2.95
CA THR A 108 10.57 -6.50 -3.54
C THR A 108 11.70 -5.48 -3.68
N GLU A 109 11.38 -4.20 -3.91
CA GLU A 109 12.39 -3.18 -4.18
C GLU A 109 12.75 -2.33 -2.94
N THR A 110 11.80 -2.09 -2.03
CA THR A 110 12.00 -1.22 -0.85
C THR A 110 12.12 -1.99 0.46
N GLY A 111 11.65 -3.24 0.50
CA GLY A 111 11.53 -4.04 1.71
C GLY A 111 10.37 -3.65 2.63
N HIS A 112 9.52 -2.69 2.24
CA HIS A 112 8.40 -2.20 3.04
C HIS A 112 7.07 -2.42 2.31
N PRO A 113 6.02 -2.85 3.02
CA PRO A 113 4.68 -2.92 2.44
C PRO A 113 4.10 -1.51 2.25
N ILE A 114 3.24 -1.33 1.25
CA ILE A 114 2.36 -0.15 1.20
C ILE A 114 1.12 -0.38 2.06
N ILE A 115 0.46 0.70 2.44
CA ILE A 115 -0.93 0.68 2.94
C ILE A 115 -1.88 1.30 1.91
N TYR A 116 -2.99 0.63 1.63
CA TYR A 116 -3.99 1.09 0.67
C TYR A 116 -5.27 1.52 1.39
N GLY A 117 -5.67 2.78 1.22
CA GLY A 117 -6.90 3.34 1.79
C GLY A 117 -8.08 3.30 0.81
N VAL A 118 -9.26 2.92 1.29
CA VAL A 118 -10.52 2.92 0.52
C VAL A 118 -11.66 3.44 1.40
N ASP A 119 -12.47 4.36 0.89
CA ASP A 119 -13.65 4.87 1.61
C ASP A 119 -14.79 3.82 1.59
N SER A 120 -14.77 2.93 2.59
CA SER A 120 -15.84 1.95 2.85
C SER A 120 -16.77 2.44 3.95
N VAL A 121 -17.54 3.50 3.67
CA VAL A 121 -18.25 4.30 4.70
C VAL A 121 -19.65 3.78 5.05
N HIS A 122 -20.24 2.91 4.22
CA HIS A 122 -21.53 2.26 4.47
C HIS A 122 -21.57 0.85 3.86
N GLY A 123 -20.46 0.11 3.98
CA GLY A 123 -20.17 -1.08 3.19
C GLY A 123 -18.99 -0.83 2.25
N ALA A 124 -18.59 -1.84 1.47
CA ALA A 124 -17.48 -1.72 0.55
C ALA A 124 -17.92 -1.02 -0.75
N THR A 125 -18.16 0.29 -0.67
CA THR A 125 -18.79 1.12 -1.72
C THR A 125 -18.15 1.00 -3.09
N TYR A 126 -16.83 0.82 -3.16
CA TYR A 126 -16.08 0.69 -4.42
C TYR A 126 -15.85 -0.74 -4.91
N VAL A 127 -16.45 -1.74 -4.25
CA VAL A 127 -16.33 -3.16 -4.63
C VAL A 127 -17.65 -3.65 -5.20
N GLN A 128 -17.63 -4.14 -6.44
CA GLN A 128 -18.82 -4.66 -7.09
C GLN A 128 -19.45 -5.80 -6.28
N ASN A 129 -20.79 -5.79 -6.21
CA ASN A 129 -21.61 -6.77 -5.50
C ASN A 129 -21.39 -6.84 -3.98
N ALA A 130 -20.77 -5.81 -3.38
CA ALA A 130 -20.68 -5.71 -1.93
C ALA A 130 -22.04 -5.39 -1.28
N VAL A 131 -22.22 -5.85 -0.05
CA VAL A 131 -23.35 -5.42 0.79
C VAL A 131 -23.18 -3.94 1.13
N LEU A 132 -24.25 -3.17 0.89
CA LEU A 132 -24.34 -1.77 1.31
C LEU A 132 -25.37 -1.64 2.43
N PHE A 133 -25.01 -0.86 3.44
CA PHE A 133 -25.86 -0.48 4.56
C PHE A 133 -26.48 0.89 4.29
N PRO A 134 -27.55 1.28 5.01
CA PRO A 134 -27.99 2.66 5.03
C PRO A 134 -26.85 3.62 5.40
N HIS A 135 -26.92 4.86 4.93
CA HIS A 135 -25.97 5.88 5.32
C HIS A 135 -26.10 6.21 6.82
N GLN A 136 -25.08 6.83 7.39
CA GLN A 136 -24.95 7.06 8.83
C GLN A 136 -26.11 7.84 9.49
N ILE A 137 -26.89 8.59 8.71
CA ILE A 137 -28.01 9.41 9.21
C ILE A 137 -29.38 8.72 9.11
N ASN A 138 -29.45 7.51 8.58
CA ASN A 138 -30.68 6.78 8.31
C ASN A 138 -31.18 5.96 9.49
#